data_AF-A0AAW1V0H6-F1
#
_entry.id   AF-A0AAW1V0H6-F1
#
_cell.length_a   1.000
_cell.length_b   1.000
_cell.length_c   1.000
_cell.angle_alpha   90.00
_cell.angle_beta   90.00
_cell.angle_gamma   90.00
#
_symmetry.space_group_name_H-M   'P 1'
#
loop_
_entity.id
_entity.type
_entity.pdbx_description
1 polymer ?
#
loop_
_entity_poly.entity_id
_entity_poly.type
_entity_poly.pdbx_seq_one_letter_code
_entity_poly.pdbx_strand_id
1 'polypeptide(L)'
;MYFVSDWRQQMLTKFGTFFLFIYLQSYMTKAGLDNTYEPYCKYYTYQSKCCTNHNSNIWPWYNCWVFIILFFLFILILMGFLKSLTGLLYCSCVGGWGLDLLIDLPRPLPQYQEPWLACREVVYDEAGWPVHPDTGERTVKVLTGRTEFFLNLIFFIAYPLALLVKLIEMSCCIRSGCKDDENVSYKQVNVIKMMEGCLCSCRSTKQGPVIDRYREGDVREEQDTEYVVEILKESKHSLKGSFCGFH
;
A
#
# COMPACT_ATOMS: atom_id res chain seq x y z
N MET A 1 -22.27 17.71 -26.69
CA MET A 1 -21.70 16.36 -26.59
C MET A 1 -20.73 16.05 -27.74
N TYR A 2 -19.84 16.99 -28.12
CA TYR A 2 -18.91 16.85 -29.26
C TYR A 2 -17.42 16.93 -28.87
N PHE A 3 -17.10 17.10 -27.58
CA PHE A 3 -15.73 17.34 -27.12
C PHE A 3 -14.93 16.05 -26.84
N VAL A 4 -15.60 14.90 -26.72
CA VAL A 4 -14.98 13.63 -26.30
C VAL A 4 -14.35 12.86 -27.48
N SER A 5 -14.80 13.07 -28.71
CA SER A 5 -14.26 12.37 -29.90
C SER A 5 -12.90 12.91 -30.35
N ASP A 6 -12.63 14.20 -30.13
CA ASP A 6 -11.40 14.87 -30.60
C ASP A 6 -10.16 14.43 -29.79
N TRP A 7 -10.31 14.31 -28.46
CA TRP A 7 -9.23 13.85 -27.59
C TRP A 7 -8.79 12.41 -27.84
N ARG A 8 -9.71 11.53 -28.25
CA ARG A 8 -9.37 10.14 -28.61
C ARG A 8 -8.47 10.08 -29.83
N GLN A 9 -8.77 10.86 -30.87
CA GLN A 9 -7.92 10.88 -32.07
C GLN A 9 -6.57 11.54 -31.82
N GLN A 10 -6.54 12.63 -31.05
CA GLN A 10 -5.27 13.30 -30.70
C GLN A 10 -4.39 12.43 -29.79
N MET A 11 -4.97 11.66 -28.86
CA MET A 11 -4.20 10.72 -28.06
C MET A 11 -3.67 9.56 -28.91
N LEU A 12 -4.51 8.95 -29.76
CA LEU A 12 -4.08 7.81 -30.59
C LEU A 12 -2.99 8.20 -31.59
N THR A 13 -3.08 9.38 -32.20
CA THR A 13 -2.05 9.88 -33.12
C THR A 13 -0.76 10.19 -32.39
N LYS A 14 -0.80 10.89 -31.25
CA LYS A 14 0.41 11.21 -30.47
C LYS A 14 1.07 9.97 -29.87
N PHE A 15 0.28 9.00 -29.40
CA PHE A 15 0.79 7.70 -28.95
C PHE A 15 1.45 6.93 -30.10
N GLY A 16 0.76 6.82 -31.24
CA GLY A 16 1.29 6.13 -32.42
C GLY A 16 2.61 6.73 -32.88
N THR A 17 2.72 8.06 -32.91
CA THR A 17 3.98 8.74 -33.28
C THR A 17 5.10 8.53 -32.27
N PHE A 18 4.79 8.42 -30.97
CA PHE A 18 5.80 8.15 -29.95
C PHE A 18 6.36 6.74 -30.08
N PHE A 19 5.50 5.74 -30.32
CA PHE A 19 5.95 4.37 -30.56
C PHE A 19 6.71 4.21 -31.88
N LEU A 20 6.26 4.89 -32.94
CA LEU A 20 6.98 4.93 -34.20
C LEU A 20 8.37 5.56 -34.03
N PHE A 21 8.47 6.62 -33.23
CA PHE A 21 9.74 7.29 -32.93
C PHE A 21 10.70 6.38 -32.16
N ILE A 22 10.23 5.68 -31.12
CA ILE A 22 11.04 4.70 -30.38
C ILE A 22 11.49 3.54 -31.30
N TYR A 23 10.57 3.03 -32.13
CA TYR A 23 10.88 1.98 -33.10
C TYR A 23 11.93 2.44 -34.13
N LEU A 24 11.77 3.65 -34.68
CA LEU A 24 12.72 4.25 -35.62
C LEU A 24 14.08 4.49 -34.96
N GLN A 25 14.12 4.97 -33.72
CA GLN A 25 15.37 5.20 -33.00
C GLN A 25 16.11 3.87 -32.72
N SER A 26 15.37 2.81 -32.36
CA SER A 26 15.92 1.46 -32.22
C SER A 26 16.43 0.90 -33.57
N TYR A 27 15.69 1.12 -34.65
CA TYR A 27 16.08 0.71 -36.00
C TYR A 27 17.33 1.44 -36.50
N MET A 28 17.39 2.76 -36.33
CA MET A 28 18.55 3.57 -36.71
C MET A 28 19.81 3.20 -35.93
N THR A 29 19.67 2.81 -34.65
CA THR A 29 20.79 2.30 -33.85
C THR A 29 21.33 0.98 -34.41
N LYS A 30 20.46 0.10 -34.93
CA LYS A 30 20.90 -1.13 -35.62
C LYS A 30 21.54 -0.84 -36.98
N ALA A 31 20.95 0.06 -37.78
CA ALA A 31 21.43 0.39 -39.12
C ALA A 31 22.76 1.19 -39.11
N GLY A 32 23.05 1.94 -38.05
CA GLY A 32 24.31 2.69 -37.89
C GLY A 32 25.53 1.82 -37.57
N LEU A 33 25.32 0.58 -37.10
CA LEU A 33 26.40 -0.35 -36.75
C LEU A 33 26.93 -1.18 -37.93
N ASP A 34 26.14 -1.34 -39.01
CA ASP A 34 26.53 -2.12 -40.20
C ASP A 34 27.25 -1.31 -41.29
N ASN A 35 27.33 0.03 -41.16
CA ASN A 35 27.89 0.90 -42.20
C ASN A 35 29.35 1.34 -41.99
N THR A 36 30.05 0.86 -40.96
CA THR A 36 31.53 0.88 -40.94
C THR A 36 32.07 -0.33 -41.70
N TYR A 37 31.80 -0.37 -43.01
CA TYR A 37 32.62 -1.12 -43.95
C TYR A 37 33.97 -0.39 -44.05
N GLU A 38 35.02 -0.99 -43.51
CA GLU A 38 36.41 -0.63 -43.87
C GLU A 38 36.68 -1.13 -45.30
N PRO A 39 36.99 -0.25 -46.27
CA PRO A 39 37.90 -0.62 -47.32
C PRO A 39 39.30 -0.13 -46.91
N TYR A 40 40.31 -0.95 -47.23
CA TYR A 40 41.76 -0.67 -47.16
C TYR A 40 42.49 -1.05 -45.86
N CYS A 41 42.76 -2.34 -45.71
CA CYS A 41 44.05 -2.78 -45.18
C CYS A 41 44.53 -4.02 -45.94
N LYS A 42 45.40 -3.80 -46.93
CA LYS A 42 46.23 -4.83 -47.55
C LYS A 42 47.67 -4.32 -47.53
N TYR A 43 48.54 -5.07 -46.84
CA TYR A 43 50.00 -4.89 -46.66
C TYR A 43 50.36 -3.70 -45.73
N TYR A 44 50.97 -3.86 -44.55
CA TYR A 44 52.21 -4.60 -44.23
C TYR A 44 52.25 -5.16 -42.78
N THR A 45 53.27 -5.96 -42.58
CA THR A 45 53.66 -6.88 -41.51
C THR A 45 54.06 -6.31 -40.15
N TYR A 46 53.89 -7.17 -39.14
CA TYR A 46 54.67 -7.34 -37.90
C TYR A 46 54.53 -6.29 -36.78
N GLN A 47 54.37 -6.82 -35.55
CA GLN A 47 54.30 -6.13 -34.25
C GLN A 47 53.04 -5.30 -33.93
N SER A 48 52.07 -5.94 -33.29
CA SER A 48 51.62 -5.51 -31.96
C SER A 48 50.72 -6.60 -31.37
N LYS A 49 51.32 -7.45 -30.53
CA LYS A 49 50.60 -8.31 -29.60
C LYS A 49 50.20 -7.44 -28.40
N CYS A 50 49.00 -7.71 -27.90
CA CYS A 50 48.48 -7.33 -26.57
C CYS A 50 47.81 -5.96 -26.41
N CYS A 51 46.81 -5.65 -27.22
CA CYS A 51 45.71 -4.75 -26.81
C CYS A 51 44.38 -5.12 -27.48
N THR A 52 44.03 -6.42 -27.59
CA THR A 52 42.64 -6.79 -27.88
C THR A 52 41.84 -6.74 -26.58
N ASN A 53 41.56 -5.53 -26.10
CA ASN A 53 40.53 -5.32 -25.10
C ASN A 53 39.18 -5.45 -25.81
N HIS A 54 38.80 -6.69 -26.07
CA HIS A 54 37.57 -7.09 -26.72
C HIS A 54 36.41 -6.90 -25.72
N ASN A 55 36.03 -5.65 -25.45
CA ASN A 55 34.94 -5.35 -24.53
C ASN A 55 33.96 -4.30 -25.09
N SER A 56 33.68 -4.36 -26.40
CA SER A 56 32.94 -3.32 -27.11
C SER A 56 31.49 -3.65 -27.48
N ASN A 57 30.85 -4.71 -26.98
CA ASN A 57 29.46 -5.02 -27.40
C ASN A 57 28.54 -5.66 -26.33
N ILE A 58 28.80 -5.44 -25.03
CA ILE A 58 27.81 -5.78 -23.97
C ILE A 58 26.67 -4.74 -23.92
N TRP A 59 26.80 -3.62 -24.64
CA TRP A 59 25.87 -2.49 -24.55
C TRP A 59 24.51 -2.57 -25.28
N PRO A 60 24.27 -3.41 -26.30
CA PRO A 60 22.98 -3.38 -27.01
C PRO A 60 21.81 -3.99 -26.23
N TRP A 61 22.07 -5.02 -25.40
CA TRP A 61 21.00 -5.85 -24.85
C TRP A 61 20.35 -5.26 -23.60
N TYR A 62 21.11 -4.61 -22.72
CA TYR A 62 20.55 -3.98 -21.53
C TYR A 62 19.61 -2.82 -21.90
N ASN A 63 19.91 -2.08 -22.99
CA ASN A 63 19.06 -1.00 -23.48
C ASN A 63 17.69 -1.54 -23.91
N CYS A 64 17.65 -2.69 -24.58
CA CYS A 64 16.39 -3.31 -25.00
C CYS A 64 15.49 -3.67 -23.81
N TRP A 65 16.05 -4.21 -22.73
CA TRP A 65 15.29 -4.54 -21.51
C TRP A 65 14.70 -3.30 -20.83
N VAL A 66 15.45 -2.20 -20.77
CA VAL A 66 14.95 -0.94 -20.20
C VAL A 66 13.73 -0.44 -20.99
N PHE A 67 13.76 -0.47 -22.32
CA PHE A 67 12.61 -0.07 -23.14
C PHE A 67 11.40 -0.98 -22.94
N ILE A 68 11.59 -2.29 -22.82
CA ILE A 68 10.50 -3.25 -22.56
C ILE A 68 9.86 -2.96 -21.20
N ILE A 69 10.67 -2.76 -20.17
CA ILE A 69 10.18 -2.44 -18.82
C ILE A 69 9.40 -1.13 -18.83
N LEU A 70 9.95 -0.07 -19.45
CA LEU A 70 9.28 1.23 -19.57
C LEU A 70 7.96 1.12 -20.32
N PHE A 71 7.91 0.33 -21.41
CA PHE A 71 6.68 0.09 -22.17
C PHE A 71 5.62 -0.62 -21.33
N PHE A 72 6.02 -1.65 -20.57
CA PHE A 72 5.10 -2.35 -19.69
C PHE A 72 4.57 -1.45 -18.56
N LEU A 73 5.46 -0.67 -17.93
CA LEU A 73 5.10 0.32 -16.91
C LEU A 73 4.09 1.34 -17.46
N PHE A 74 4.31 1.78 -18.68
CA PHE A 74 3.42 2.72 -19.36
C PHE A 74 2.03 2.12 -19.64
N ILE A 75 1.95 0.86 -20.08
CA ILE A 75 0.66 0.16 -20.24
C ILE A 75 -0.07 0.06 -18.89
N LEU A 76 0.64 -0.30 -17.81
CA LEU A 76 0.03 -0.39 -16.48
C LEU A 76 -0.54 0.95 -16.01
N ILE A 77 0.20 2.05 -16.21
CA ILE A 77 -0.27 3.40 -15.89
C ILE A 77 -1.49 3.75 -16.76
N LEU A 78 -1.49 3.41 -18.04
CA LEU A 78 -2.62 3.65 -18.93
C LEU A 78 -3.86 2.88 -18.48
N MET A 79 -3.71 1.61 -18.07
CA MET A 79 -4.82 0.83 -17.52
C MET A 79 -5.35 1.44 -16.21
N GLY A 80 -4.45 1.89 -15.32
CA GLY A 80 -4.83 2.58 -14.09
C GLY A 80 -5.57 3.88 -14.38
N PHE A 81 -5.11 4.65 -15.36
CA PHE A 81 -5.80 5.85 -15.81
C PHE A 81 -7.19 5.56 -16.36
N LEU A 82 -7.35 4.54 -17.21
CA LEU A 82 -8.65 4.13 -17.74
C LEU A 82 -9.61 3.66 -16.64
N LYS A 83 -9.11 2.89 -15.66
CA LYS A 83 -9.88 2.47 -14.49
C LYS A 83 -10.33 3.68 -13.67
N SER A 84 -9.41 4.61 -13.42
CA SER A 84 -9.66 5.84 -12.68
C SER A 84 -10.70 6.73 -13.37
N LEU A 85 -10.62 6.86 -14.69
CA LEU A 85 -11.60 7.59 -15.49
C LEU A 85 -12.98 6.90 -15.46
N THR A 86 -13.01 5.57 -15.45
CA THR A 86 -14.27 4.80 -15.36
C THR A 86 -14.96 5.01 -14.01
N GLY A 87 -14.19 5.01 -12.91
CA GLY A 87 -14.70 5.30 -11.57
C GLY A 87 -15.26 6.71 -11.43
N LEU A 88 -14.62 7.69 -12.08
CA LEU A 88 -15.03 9.09 -12.05
C LEU A 88 -16.24 9.41 -12.96
N LEU A 89 -16.31 8.80 -14.15
CA LEU A 89 -17.33 9.13 -15.15
C LEU A 89 -18.60 8.28 -15.09
N TYR A 90 -18.48 6.98 -14.80
CA TYR A 90 -19.60 6.05 -14.98
C TYR A 90 -20.22 5.60 -13.66
N CYS A 91 -19.41 5.15 -12.70
CA CYS A 91 -19.93 4.58 -11.47
C CYS A 91 -18.85 4.48 -10.38
N SER A 92 -19.11 5.09 -9.21
CA SER A 92 -18.23 4.97 -8.04
C SER A 92 -18.11 3.51 -7.54
N CYS A 93 -19.11 2.65 -7.79
CA CYS A 93 -19.02 1.23 -7.43
C CYS A 93 -17.89 0.51 -8.20
N VAL A 94 -17.69 0.85 -9.48
CA VAL A 94 -16.63 0.25 -10.31
C VAL A 94 -15.25 0.80 -9.91
N GLY A 95 -15.20 2.08 -9.51
CA GLY A 95 -13.99 2.71 -8.98
C GLY A 95 -13.55 2.11 -7.64
N GLY A 96 -14.50 1.75 -6.78
CA GLY A 96 -14.28 1.02 -5.52
C GLY A 96 -13.79 -0.42 -5.69
N TRP A 97 -14.12 -1.06 -6.81
CA TRP A 97 -13.89 -2.50 -6.97
C TRP A 97 -12.40 -2.85 -6.96
N GLY A 98 -12.01 -3.67 -5.98
CA GLY A 98 -10.64 -4.12 -5.75
C GLY A 98 -9.80 -3.23 -4.83
N LEU A 99 -10.26 -2.02 -4.49
CA LEU A 99 -9.53 -1.13 -3.58
C LEU A 99 -9.50 -1.67 -2.15
N ASP A 100 -10.52 -2.44 -1.74
CA ASP A 100 -10.59 -3.09 -0.44
C ASP A 100 -9.45 -4.10 -0.20
N LEU A 101 -8.79 -4.59 -1.26
CA LEU A 101 -7.61 -5.45 -1.10
C LEU A 101 -6.33 -4.65 -0.84
N LEU A 102 -6.29 -3.40 -1.31
CA LEU A 102 -5.11 -2.55 -1.22
C LEU A 102 -5.09 -1.71 0.05
N ILE A 103 -6.27 -1.39 0.59
CA ILE A 103 -6.43 -0.59 1.80
C ILE A 103 -7.11 -1.45 2.84
N ASP A 104 -6.50 -1.57 4.00
CA ASP A 104 -7.14 -2.14 5.17
C ASP A 104 -8.27 -1.21 5.63
N LEU A 105 -9.50 -1.52 5.23
CA LEU A 105 -10.71 -0.95 5.82
C LEU A 105 -11.11 -1.80 7.06
N PRO A 106 -11.76 -1.22 8.09
CA PRO A 106 -12.33 0.13 8.16
C PRO A 106 -11.33 1.20 8.65
N ARG A 107 -11.23 2.31 7.92
CA ARG A 107 -10.40 3.47 8.29
C ARG A 107 -11.26 4.53 8.97
N PRO A 108 -10.84 5.11 10.12
CA PRO A 108 -11.57 6.21 10.73
C PRO A 108 -11.57 7.42 9.78
N LEU A 109 -12.77 7.90 9.47
CA LEU A 109 -13.03 9.13 8.73
C LEU A 109 -13.17 10.30 9.72
N PRO A 110 -12.44 11.41 9.51
CA PRO A 110 -12.63 12.61 10.32
C PRO A 110 -13.98 13.29 10.02
N GLN A 111 -14.49 13.16 8.80
CA GLN A 111 -15.71 13.81 8.32
C GLN A 111 -16.27 13.05 7.11
N TYR A 112 -17.59 13.09 6.93
CA TYR A 112 -18.24 12.59 5.72
C TYR A 112 -17.76 13.32 4.47
N GLN A 113 -17.64 12.59 3.37
CA GLN A 113 -17.17 13.13 2.08
C GLN A 113 -18.30 13.79 1.30
N GLU A 114 -19.53 13.42 1.60
CA GLU A 114 -20.73 13.94 0.99
C GLU A 114 -21.03 15.37 1.50
N PRO A 115 -21.25 16.34 0.60
CA PRO A 115 -21.45 17.73 1.02
C PRO A 115 -22.69 17.93 1.89
N TRP A 116 -23.71 17.08 1.77
CA TRP A 116 -24.92 17.14 2.60
C TRP A 116 -24.73 16.54 4.00
N LEU A 117 -23.69 15.73 4.22
CA LEU A 117 -23.35 15.15 5.52
C LEU A 117 -22.13 15.80 6.17
N ALA A 118 -21.43 16.69 5.46
CA ALA A 118 -20.18 17.28 5.92
C ALA A 118 -20.29 17.88 7.34
N CYS A 119 -21.38 18.59 7.68
CA CYS A 119 -21.52 19.20 9.00
C CYS A 119 -21.89 18.23 10.14
N ARG A 120 -22.05 16.94 9.86
CA ARG A 120 -22.46 15.94 10.85
C ARG A 120 -21.26 15.11 11.33
N GLU A 121 -21.35 14.65 12.57
CA GLU A 121 -20.38 13.73 13.15
C GLU A 121 -20.48 12.34 12.51
N VAL A 122 -19.33 11.71 12.25
CA VAL A 122 -19.27 10.39 11.60
C VAL A 122 -19.72 9.31 12.58
N VAL A 123 -20.82 8.66 12.25
CA VAL A 123 -21.35 7.50 12.98
C VAL A 123 -20.75 6.22 12.39
N TYR A 124 -20.33 5.32 13.27
CA TYR A 124 -19.79 4.02 12.91
C TYR A 124 -20.71 2.90 13.39
N ASP A 125 -20.74 1.81 12.64
CA ASP A 125 -21.42 0.59 13.08
C ASP A 125 -20.56 -0.25 14.04
N GLU A 126 -21.13 -1.35 14.54
CA GLU A 126 -20.46 -2.29 15.45
C GLU A 126 -19.19 -2.91 14.85
N ALA A 127 -19.09 -2.95 13.51
CA ALA A 127 -17.92 -3.45 12.79
C ALA A 127 -16.90 -2.34 12.46
N GLY A 128 -17.14 -1.10 12.90
CA GLY A 128 -16.27 0.05 12.69
C GLY A 128 -16.41 0.73 11.33
N TRP A 129 -17.42 0.40 10.53
CA TRP A 129 -17.66 1.02 9.22
C TRP A 129 -18.45 2.31 9.35
N PRO A 130 -18.11 3.36 8.58
CA PRO A 130 -18.92 4.58 8.55
C PRO A 130 -20.30 4.25 7.95
N VAL A 131 -21.34 4.69 8.64
CA VAL A 131 -22.75 4.53 8.22
C VAL A 131 -23.42 5.87 8.07
N HIS A 132 -24.49 5.93 7.29
CA HIS A 132 -25.31 7.12 7.17
C HIS A 132 -26.05 7.39 8.51
N PRO A 133 -26.01 8.61 9.09
CA PRO A 133 -26.51 8.85 10.44
C PRO A 133 -28.02 8.67 10.59
N ASP A 134 -28.80 8.95 9.53
CA ASP A 134 -30.26 8.85 9.58
C ASP A 134 -30.79 7.44 9.24
N THR A 135 -30.08 6.66 8.42
CA THR A 135 -30.58 5.37 7.91
C THR A 135 -29.82 4.18 8.47
N GLY A 136 -28.61 4.38 9.00
CA GLY A 136 -27.72 3.31 9.44
C GLY A 136 -27.11 2.49 8.30
N GLU A 137 -27.33 2.89 7.04
CA GLU A 137 -26.82 2.13 5.89
C GLU A 137 -25.37 2.47 5.56
N ARG A 138 -24.61 1.48 5.05
CA ARG A 138 -23.22 1.64 4.57
C ARG A 138 -23.16 2.24 3.16
N THR A 139 -23.88 3.33 2.93
CA THR A 139 -23.98 4.02 1.62
C THR A 139 -22.98 5.17 1.47
N VAL A 140 -22.28 5.53 2.54
CA VAL A 140 -21.33 6.64 2.60
C VAL A 140 -19.96 6.26 2.03
N LYS A 141 -19.36 7.20 1.31
CA LYS A 141 -18.07 7.06 0.66
C LYS A 141 -16.94 7.21 1.68
N VAL A 142 -16.16 6.14 1.81
CA VAL A 142 -14.98 6.09 2.69
C VAL A 142 -13.81 6.93 2.13
N LEU A 143 -13.69 7.02 0.80
CA LEU A 143 -12.57 7.68 0.13
C LEU A 143 -13.02 8.95 -0.58
N THR A 144 -12.16 9.99 -0.52
CA THR A 144 -12.36 11.19 -1.33
C THR A 144 -12.19 10.82 -2.81
N GLY A 145 -12.91 11.49 -3.72
CA GLY A 145 -12.78 11.23 -5.15
C GLY A 145 -11.35 11.44 -5.70
N ARG A 146 -10.58 12.35 -5.08
CA ARG A 146 -9.15 12.53 -5.42
C ARG A 146 -8.34 11.30 -5.01
N THR A 147 -8.54 10.81 -3.79
CA THR A 147 -7.85 9.62 -3.29
C THR A 147 -8.22 8.38 -4.11
N GLU A 148 -9.51 8.20 -4.41
CA GLU A 148 -9.99 7.12 -5.29
C GLU A 148 -9.33 7.19 -6.69
N PHE A 149 -9.20 8.40 -7.25
CA PHE A 149 -8.52 8.60 -8.53
C PHE A 149 -7.04 8.16 -8.48
N PHE A 150 -6.31 8.59 -7.44
CA PHE A 150 -4.90 8.25 -7.28
C PHE A 150 -4.69 6.75 -7.02
N LEU A 151 -5.53 6.15 -6.18
CA LEU A 151 -5.45 4.72 -5.88
C LEU A 151 -5.72 3.87 -7.11
N ASN A 152 -6.74 4.22 -7.90
CA ASN A 152 -7.04 3.53 -9.16
C ASN A 152 -5.92 3.69 -10.20
N LEU A 153 -5.24 4.85 -10.21
CA LEU A 153 -4.09 5.09 -11.09
C LEU A 153 -2.92 4.17 -10.76
N ILE A 154 -2.60 4.00 -9.47
CA ILE A 154 -1.48 3.15 -9.03
C ILE A 154 -1.88 1.68 -8.85
N PHE A 155 -3.17 1.35 -8.92
CA PHE A 155 -3.71 0.03 -8.59
C PHE A 155 -2.99 -1.11 -9.31
N PHE A 156 -2.77 -0.99 -10.63
CA PHE A 156 -2.12 -2.03 -11.42
C PHE A 156 -0.62 -2.22 -11.10
N ILE A 157 0.01 -1.25 -10.44
CA ILE A 157 1.40 -1.36 -9.96
C ILE A 157 1.40 -1.87 -8.52
N ALA A 158 0.55 -1.30 -7.67
CA ALA A 158 0.51 -1.60 -6.24
C ALA A 158 -0.04 -3.00 -5.96
N TYR A 159 -1.03 -3.46 -6.72
CA TYR A 159 -1.66 -4.78 -6.57
C TYR A 159 -0.68 -5.96 -6.71
N PRO A 160 0.10 -6.09 -7.80
CA PRO A 160 1.08 -7.16 -7.90
C PRO A 160 2.19 -7.04 -6.85
N LEU A 161 2.58 -5.83 -6.46
CA LEU A 161 3.54 -5.64 -5.36
C LEU A 161 2.98 -6.14 -4.03
N ALA A 162 1.72 -5.84 -3.72
CA ALA A 162 1.05 -6.33 -2.52
C ALA A 162 0.95 -7.87 -2.52
N LEU A 163 0.62 -8.47 -3.66
CA LEU A 163 0.64 -9.94 -3.81
C LEU A 163 2.04 -10.52 -3.61
N LEU A 164 3.08 -9.89 -4.17
CA LEU A 164 4.46 -10.33 -3.97
C LEU A 164 4.86 -10.26 -2.49
N VAL A 165 4.50 -9.19 -1.79
CA VAL A 165 4.75 -9.07 -0.34
C VAL A 165 4.03 -10.19 0.42
N LYS A 166 2.75 -10.47 0.11
CA LYS A 166 2.01 -11.58 0.74
C LYS A 166 2.61 -12.95 0.43
N LEU A 167 3.08 -13.17 -0.80
CA LEU A 167 3.77 -14.40 -1.18
C LEU A 167 5.11 -14.54 -0.45
N ILE A 168 5.85 -13.45 -0.31
CA ILE A 168 7.11 -13.42 0.46
C ILE A 168 6.81 -13.73 1.92
N GLU A 169 5.82 -13.09 2.53
CA GLU A 169 5.39 -13.35 3.91
C GLU A 169 5.05 -14.84 4.10
N MET A 170 4.22 -15.42 3.23
CA MET A 170 3.90 -16.84 3.29
C MET A 170 5.13 -17.74 3.12
N SER A 171 6.07 -17.38 2.24
CA SER A 171 7.30 -18.16 2.03
C SER A 171 8.32 -18.03 3.18
N CYS A 172 8.37 -16.88 3.84
CA CYS A 172 9.26 -16.61 4.97
C CYS A 172 8.73 -17.22 6.27
N CYS A 173 7.41 -17.27 6.47
CA CYS A 173 6.77 -17.92 7.61
C CYS A 173 6.85 -19.46 7.56
N ILE A 174 7.09 -20.06 6.39
CA ILE A 174 7.39 -21.50 6.27
C ILE A 174 8.78 -21.83 6.87
N ARG A 175 9.66 -20.84 7.07
CA ARG A 175 11.05 -21.06 7.49
C ARG A 175 11.36 -20.70 8.94
N SER A 176 10.47 -20.05 9.68
CA SER A 176 10.62 -19.90 11.14
C SER A 176 9.93 -21.06 11.86
N GLY A 177 10.58 -22.23 11.80
CA GLY A 177 10.42 -23.19 12.89
C GLY A 177 10.76 -22.47 14.20
N CYS A 178 9.80 -22.50 15.13
CA CYS A 178 9.91 -22.19 16.55
C CYS A 178 11.23 -21.55 16.99
N LYS A 179 11.25 -20.23 17.10
CA LYS A 179 12.06 -19.55 18.12
C LYS A 179 11.16 -18.57 18.83
N ASP A 180 10.58 -19.06 19.92
CA ASP A 180 10.05 -18.23 21.00
C ASP A 180 11.23 -17.38 21.52
N ASP A 181 11.34 -16.15 21.03
CA ASP A 181 12.01 -15.08 21.76
C ASP A 181 10.92 -14.08 22.17
N GLU A 182 10.30 -14.39 23.31
CA GLU A 182 9.62 -13.42 24.14
C GLU A 182 10.62 -12.32 24.50
N ASN A 183 10.61 -11.18 23.81
CA ASN A 183 11.04 -9.87 24.34
C ASN A 183 10.97 -8.78 23.26
N VAL A 184 9.78 -8.55 22.68
CA VAL A 184 9.53 -7.24 22.05
C VAL A 184 8.19 -6.70 22.51
N SER A 185 8.30 -5.81 23.50
CA SER A 185 7.26 -4.91 23.98
C SER A 185 6.78 -4.03 22.83
N TYR A 186 5.72 -4.47 22.16
CA TYR A 186 4.89 -3.58 21.36
C TYR A 186 3.77 -3.07 22.27
N LYS A 187 3.87 -1.78 22.55
CA LYS A 187 2.88 -0.93 23.20
C LYS A 187 1.48 -1.26 22.68
N GLN A 188 0.73 -2.04 23.47
CA GLN A 188 -0.66 -2.41 23.21
C GLN A 188 -1.50 -1.14 23.11
N VAL A 189 -1.94 -0.81 21.90
CA VAL A 189 -3.25 -0.18 21.72
C VAL A 189 -4.23 -1.34 21.74
N ASN A 190 -5.11 -1.37 22.74
CA ASN A 190 -6.18 -2.35 22.88
C ASN A 190 -7.07 -2.33 21.65
N VAL A 191 -6.76 -3.18 20.67
CA VAL A 191 -7.73 -3.65 19.70
C VAL A 191 -7.81 -5.15 19.92
N ILE A 192 -8.88 -5.58 20.58
CA ILE A 192 -9.26 -6.99 20.66
C ILE A 192 -9.60 -7.42 19.23
N LYS A 193 -8.60 -7.86 18.47
CA LYS A 193 -8.84 -8.57 17.22
C LYS A 193 -9.29 -9.98 17.58
N MET A 194 -10.59 -10.24 17.43
CA MET A 194 -11.10 -11.60 17.32
C MET A 194 -10.41 -12.26 16.12
N MET A 195 -9.58 -13.24 16.41
CA MET A 195 -8.85 -14.01 15.41
C MET A 195 -9.78 -15.11 14.88
N GLU A 196 -10.63 -14.77 13.91
CA GLU A 196 -11.35 -15.77 13.12
C GLU A 196 -10.40 -16.39 12.07
N GLY A 197 -10.24 -17.70 12.16
CA GLY A 197 -9.92 -18.54 11.00
C GLY A 197 -8.44 -18.67 10.62
N CYS A 198 -7.65 -19.39 11.41
CA CYS A 198 -6.55 -20.18 10.84
C CYS A 198 -6.86 -21.68 11.01
N LEU A 199 -7.24 -22.30 9.90
CA LEU A 199 -7.61 -23.72 9.74
C LEU A 199 -6.35 -24.62 9.68
N CYS A 200 -5.43 -24.43 10.63
CA CYS A 200 -4.27 -25.30 10.76
C CYS A 200 -4.46 -26.18 12.00
N SER A 201 -4.49 -27.50 11.77
CA SER A 201 -4.64 -28.57 12.77
C SER A 201 -3.44 -28.67 13.71
N CYS A 202 -3.19 -27.62 14.50
CA CYS A 202 -2.26 -27.67 15.60
C CYS A 202 -3.09 -27.84 16.88
N ARG A 203 -3.13 -29.09 17.39
CA ARG A 203 -3.49 -29.39 18.78
C ARG A 203 -2.50 -28.68 19.69
N SER A 204 -2.76 -27.41 19.98
CA SER A 204 -2.21 -26.75 21.15
C SER A 204 -3.40 -26.23 21.93
N THR A 205 -3.57 -26.79 23.12
CA THR A 205 -4.47 -26.30 24.15
C THR A 205 -4.06 -24.88 24.49
N LYS A 206 -4.48 -23.91 23.68
CA LYS A 206 -4.30 -22.49 23.96
C LYS A 206 -5.23 -22.15 25.11
N GLN A 207 -4.71 -22.23 26.34
CA GLN A 207 -5.23 -21.36 27.39
C GLN A 207 -5.07 -19.94 26.85
N GLY A 208 -6.20 -19.26 26.65
CA GLY A 208 -6.19 -17.82 26.38
C GLY A 208 -5.43 -17.08 27.50
N PRO A 209 -5.13 -15.79 27.32
CA PRO A 209 -4.53 -15.00 28.39
C PRO A 209 -5.35 -15.23 29.66
N VAL A 210 -4.71 -15.81 30.67
CA VAL A 210 -5.34 -16.06 31.97
C VAL A 210 -5.60 -14.68 32.54
N ILE A 211 -6.84 -14.22 32.41
CA ILE A 211 -7.31 -13.02 33.09
C ILE A 211 -7.15 -13.34 34.58
N ASP A 212 -6.16 -12.73 35.24
CA ASP A 212 -5.98 -12.83 36.69
C ASP A 212 -7.21 -12.16 37.32
N ARG A 213 -8.22 -12.97 37.61
CA ARG A 213 -9.38 -12.56 38.39
C ARG A 213 -9.10 -12.97 39.83
N TYR A 214 -9.28 -12.03 40.75
CA TYR A 214 -9.31 -12.35 42.17
C TYR A 214 -10.33 -13.47 42.41
N ARG A 215 -9.92 -14.48 43.18
CA ARG A 215 -10.84 -15.51 43.67
C ARG A 215 -11.45 -15.05 44.98
N GLU A 216 -12.64 -15.54 45.31
CA GLU A 216 -13.28 -15.24 46.59
C GLU A 216 -12.35 -15.66 47.76
N GLY A 217 -11.99 -14.69 48.61
CA GLY A 217 -11.07 -14.87 49.74
C GLY A 217 -9.59 -14.58 49.44
N ASP A 218 -9.27 -14.03 48.28
CA ASP A 218 -7.90 -13.65 47.91
C ASP A 218 -7.51 -12.33 48.59
N VAL A 219 -6.50 -12.37 49.46
CA VAL A 219 -6.02 -11.21 50.26
C VAL A 219 -5.52 -10.07 49.37
N ARG A 220 -5.16 -10.38 48.11
CA ARG A 220 -4.69 -9.41 47.11
C ARG A 220 -5.73 -8.34 46.78
N GLU A 221 -7.02 -8.69 46.77
CA GLU A 221 -8.10 -7.73 46.49
C GLU A 221 -8.21 -6.66 47.60
N GLU A 222 -8.05 -7.08 48.85
CA GLU A 222 -8.09 -6.18 50.02
C GLU A 222 -6.90 -5.22 50.00
N GLN A 223 -5.69 -5.73 49.69
CA GLN A 223 -4.47 -4.92 49.58
C GLN A 223 -4.55 -3.87 48.46
N ASP A 224 -5.03 -4.26 47.28
CA ASP A 224 -5.16 -3.33 46.16
C ASP A 224 -6.24 -2.27 46.44
N THR A 225 -7.31 -2.64 47.15
CA THR A 225 -8.35 -1.71 47.59
C THR A 225 -7.82 -0.70 48.61
N GLU A 226 -7.04 -1.14 49.60
CA GLU A 226 -6.43 -0.25 50.59
C GLU A 226 -5.47 0.74 49.93
N TYR A 227 -4.64 0.28 49.00
CA TYR A 227 -3.72 1.13 48.24
C TYR A 227 -4.47 2.22 47.46
N VAL A 228 -5.54 1.87 46.74
CA VAL A 228 -6.33 2.84 45.97
C VAL A 228 -6.98 3.87 46.91
N VAL A 229 -7.49 3.44 48.07
CA VAL A 229 -8.07 4.34 49.07
C VAL A 229 -7.03 5.31 49.64
N GLU A 230 -5.80 4.85 49.87
CA GLU A 230 -4.69 5.68 50.34
C GLU A 230 -4.32 6.76 49.30
N ILE A 231 -4.16 6.38 48.03
CA ILE A 231 -3.87 7.31 46.92
C ILE A 231 -4.98 8.35 46.75
N LEU A 232 -6.25 7.95 46.90
CA LEU A 232 -7.39 8.87 46.81
C LEU A 232 -7.41 9.87 47.98
N LYS A 233 -7.03 9.45 49.19
CA LYS A 233 -6.89 10.35 50.34
C LYS A 233 -5.76 11.35 50.11
N GLU A 234 -4.61 10.90 49.63
CA GLU A 234 -3.47 11.77 49.33
C GLU A 234 -3.85 12.82 48.28
N SER A 235 -4.53 12.39 47.21
CA SER A 235 -5.04 13.29 46.16
C SER A 235 -6.01 14.35 46.71
N LYS A 236 -6.86 13.98 47.67
CA LYS A 236 -7.80 14.90 48.32
C LYS A 236 -7.09 15.95 49.20
N HIS A 237 -6.01 15.57 49.88
CA HIS A 237 -5.20 16.50 50.66
C HIS A 237 -4.46 17.50 49.76
N SER A 238 -3.90 17.03 48.64
CA SER A 238 -3.24 17.88 47.64
C SER A 238 -4.18 18.91 47.03
N LEU A 239 -5.43 18.54 46.75
CA LEU A 239 -6.44 19.47 46.22
C LEU A 239 -6.87 20.55 47.22
N LYS A 240 -6.91 20.23 48.53
CA LYS A 240 -7.25 21.21 49.58
C LYS A 240 -6.12 22.19 49.88
N GLY A 241 -4.86 21.76 49.75
CA GLY A 241 -3.69 22.62 49.94
C GLY A 241 -3.53 23.70 48.86
N SER A 242 -4.01 23.44 47.64
CA SER A 242 -3.85 24.36 46.50
C SER A 242 -4.87 25.51 46.45
N PHE A 243 -5.86 25.57 47.35
CA PHE A 243 -6.90 26.62 47.36
C PHE A 243 -6.61 27.78 48.33
N CYS A 244 -5.52 27.74 49.12
CA CYS A 244 -5.15 28.81 50.07
C CYS A 244 -4.11 29.82 49.54
N GLY A 245 -3.81 29.82 48.23
CA GLY A 245 -2.72 30.62 47.64
C GLY A 245 -3.12 31.76 46.71
N PHE A 246 -4.40 32.16 46.66
CA PHE A 246 -4.85 33.34 45.91
C PHE A 246 -5.57 34.30 46.86
N HIS A 247 -4.78 35.14 47.53
CA HIS A 247 -5.30 36.37 48.13
C HIS A 247 -4.26 37.47 48.12
#